data_AF-D8KAT5-F1
#
_entry.id   AF-D8KAT5-F1
#
_cell.length_a   1.000
_cell.length_b   1.000
_cell.length_c   1.000
_cell.angle_alpha   90.00
_cell.angle_beta   90.00
_cell.angle_gamma   90.00
#
_symmetry.space_group_name_H-M   'P 1'
#
loop_
_entity.id
_entity.type
_entity.pdbx_description
1 polymer ?
#
loop_
_entity_poly.entity_id
_entity_poly.type
_entity_poly.pdbx_seq_one_letter_code
_entity_poly.pdbx_strand_id
1 'polypeptide(L)'
;MNGTLYVVATPIGNLGDFSPRAQQILREADLIAAEDTRHSAALLRHFGIATTMISLHEYNERRRAELLIARCREGLSVALISDAGTPLISDPGYRVVRQARQAGIEVLPVPGPCALVAALSVAGLPSDRFVFEGFLPAKTGARQTRLLQLAEESRTLIFYETPRRLLETLQAMIEVFGADREAVVARELTKRYETVQGGTLSFLFNWARQTPESGRGELVLLVHGAEKKQDAMQQEALRVLQPLVAVLPLKQAVTLAVDITGFKKNRLYQWALELQQAAKKH
;
A
#
# COMPACT_ATOMS: atom_id res chain seq x y z
N MET A 1 12.30 14.47 -32.47
CA MET A 1 11.21 14.02 -31.56
C MET A 1 11.82 13.88 -30.18
N ASN A 2 11.06 14.12 -29.11
CA ASN A 2 11.55 13.84 -27.75
C ASN A 2 11.71 12.33 -27.58
N GLY A 3 12.65 11.92 -26.73
CA GLY A 3 12.77 10.55 -26.24
C GLY A 3 11.75 10.26 -25.14
N THR A 4 11.77 9.03 -24.65
CA THR A 4 10.78 8.50 -23.69
C THR A 4 11.43 8.21 -22.33
N LEU A 5 10.71 8.50 -21.26
CA LEU A 5 11.06 8.07 -19.90
C LEU A 5 10.31 6.78 -19.56
N TYR A 6 11.02 5.67 -19.45
CA TYR A 6 10.46 4.39 -19.01
C TYR A 6 10.60 4.23 -17.50
N VAL A 7 9.53 3.85 -16.81
CA VAL A 7 9.58 3.44 -15.40
C VAL A 7 9.58 1.92 -15.36
N VAL A 8 10.69 1.31 -14.97
CA VAL A 8 10.91 -0.12 -15.15
C VAL A 8 11.07 -0.82 -13.80
N ALA A 9 10.15 -1.74 -13.50
CA ALA A 9 10.24 -2.54 -12.29
C ALA A 9 11.37 -3.59 -12.37
N THR A 10 12.10 -3.75 -11.28
CA THR A 10 13.17 -4.74 -11.09
C THR A 10 12.71 -5.86 -10.15
N PRO A 11 13.38 -7.03 -10.13
CA PRO A 11 13.06 -8.10 -9.19
C PRO A 11 13.15 -7.69 -7.72
N ILE A 12 12.35 -8.34 -6.86
CA ILE A 12 12.35 -8.13 -5.40
C ILE A 12 13.11 -9.22 -4.62
N GLY A 13 13.78 -10.13 -5.33
CA GLY A 13 14.53 -11.22 -4.71
C GLY A 13 14.88 -12.37 -5.65
N ASN A 14 13.99 -12.67 -6.62
CA ASN A 14 14.19 -13.73 -7.60
C ASN A 14 14.43 -13.18 -9.01
N LEU A 15 15.57 -13.52 -9.61
CA LEU A 15 15.90 -13.08 -10.97
C LEU A 15 14.90 -13.59 -12.02
N GLY A 16 14.19 -14.70 -11.74
CA GLY A 16 13.14 -15.23 -12.61
C GLY A 16 11.94 -14.28 -12.79
N ASP A 17 11.74 -13.32 -11.88
CA ASP A 17 10.64 -12.36 -11.95
C ASP A 17 10.97 -11.16 -12.86
N PHE A 18 12.15 -11.14 -13.49
CA PHE A 18 12.53 -10.05 -14.36
C PHE A 18 11.92 -10.19 -15.76
N SER A 19 10.87 -9.41 -16.04
CA SER A 19 10.11 -9.57 -17.28
C SER A 19 10.98 -9.39 -18.54
N PRO A 20 10.74 -10.16 -19.62
CA PRO A 20 11.48 -10.00 -20.88
C PRO A 20 11.40 -8.58 -21.44
N ARG A 21 10.25 -7.90 -21.27
CA ARG A 21 10.07 -6.51 -21.70
C ARG A 21 10.92 -5.54 -20.89
N ALA A 22 11.05 -5.72 -19.58
CA ALA A 22 11.94 -4.90 -18.77
C ALA A 22 13.39 -5.06 -19.24
N GLN A 23 13.84 -6.30 -19.44
CA GLN A 23 15.18 -6.57 -19.97
C GLN A 23 15.42 -5.91 -21.33
N GLN A 24 14.45 -6.02 -22.26
CA GLN A 24 14.53 -5.38 -23.58
C GLN A 24 14.67 -3.86 -23.47
N ILE A 25 13.76 -3.21 -22.74
CA ILE A 25 13.78 -1.75 -22.57
C ILE A 25 15.09 -1.28 -21.95
N LEU A 26 15.62 -2.00 -20.96
CA LEU A 26 16.90 -1.63 -20.35
C LEU A 26 18.08 -1.81 -21.32
N ARG A 27 18.05 -2.76 -22.27
CA ARG A 27 19.07 -2.90 -23.33
C ARG A 27 18.99 -1.81 -24.40
N GLU A 28 17.78 -1.35 -24.70
CA GLU A 28 17.51 -0.39 -25.79
C GLU A 28 17.58 1.08 -25.32
N ALA A 29 17.39 1.35 -24.02
CA ALA A 29 17.50 2.70 -23.48
C ALA A 29 18.92 3.26 -23.66
N ASP A 30 19.04 4.56 -23.89
CA ASP A 30 20.34 5.25 -24.01
C ASP A 30 21.01 5.44 -22.64
N LEU A 31 20.20 5.51 -21.57
CA LEU A 31 20.65 5.75 -20.21
C LEU A 31 19.71 5.09 -19.19
N ILE A 32 20.28 4.50 -18.15
CA ILE A 32 19.54 3.99 -16.99
C ILE A 32 19.80 4.91 -15.78
N ALA A 33 18.74 5.50 -15.23
CA ALA A 33 18.77 6.14 -13.92
C ALA A 33 18.43 5.10 -12.84
N ALA A 34 19.40 4.78 -11.99
CA ALA A 34 19.29 3.76 -10.96
C ALA A 34 19.49 4.36 -9.56
N GLU A 35 18.78 3.84 -8.57
CA GLU A 35 18.91 4.24 -7.16
C GLU A 35 20.33 4.03 -6.62
N ASP A 36 20.80 2.78 -6.56
CA ASP A 36 22.21 2.44 -6.34
C ASP A 36 22.78 1.69 -7.56
N THR A 37 23.64 2.39 -8.31
CA THR A 37 24.30 1.82 -9.49
C THR A 37 25.14 0.58 -9.18
N ARG A 38 25.63 0.42 -7.94
CA ARG A 38 26.39 -0.77 -7.53
C ARG A 38 25.47 -1.97 -7.33
N HIS A 39 24.28 -1.74 -6.77
CA HIS A 39 23.25 -2.76 -6.64
C HIS A 39 22.78 -3.22 -8.02
N SER A 40 22.32 -2.28 -8.85
CA SER A 40 21.81 -2.59 -10.19
C SER A 40 22.88 -3.19 -11.12
N ALA A 41 24.18 -2.87 -10.93
CA ALA A 41 25.25 -3.45 -11.75
C ALA A 41 25.33 -4.99 -11.67
N ALA A 42 24.94 -5.60 -10.55
CA ALA A 42 24.91 -7.05 -10.44
C ALA A 42 23.75 -7.63 -11.27
N LEU A 43 22.57 -7.03 -11.18
CA LEU A 43 21.38 -7.41 -11.94
C LEU A 43 21.62 -7.27 -13.45
N LEU A 44 22.07 -6.10 -13.90
CA LEU A 44 22.28 -5.82 -15.33
C LEU A 44 23.31 -6.77 -15.94
N ARG A 45 24.40 -7.06 -15.20
CA ARG A 45 25.43 -8.01 -15.64
C ARG A 45 24.89 -9.43 -15.80
N HIS A 46 24.04 -9.88 -14.90
CA HIS A 46 23.40 -11.20 -15.00
C HIS A 46 22.60 -11.36 -16.30
N PHE A 47 21.92 -10.28 -16.74
CA PHE A 47 21.10 -10.27 -17.94
C PHE A 47 21.82 -9.76 -19.21
N GLY A 48 23.13 -9.54 -19.14
CA GLY A 48 23.94 -9.05 -20.27
C GLY A 48 23.56 -7.65 -20.75
N ILE A 49 23.09 -6.78 -19.85
CA ILE A 49 22.69 -5.41 -20.15
C ILE A 49 23.89 -4.49 -19.92
N ALA A 50 24.38 -3.87 -20.99
CA ALA A 50 25.59 -3.03 -20.97
C ALA A 50 25.30 -1.52 -20.94
N THR A 51 24.03 -1.14 -20.88
CA THR A 51 23.57 0.25 -20.90
C THR A 51 24.18 1.07 -19.77
N THR A 52 24.60 2.29 -20.09
CA THR A 52 25.25 3.18 -19.12
C THR A 52 24.27 3.57 -18.01
N MET A 53 24.74 3.57 -16.76
CA MET A 53 23.96 3.96 -15.60
C MET A 53 24.36 5.33 -15.05
N ILE A 54 23.40 6.01 -14.43
CA ILE A 54 23.59 7.21 -13.62
C ILE A 54 22.86 7.05 -12.29
N SER A 55 23.46 7.51 -11.20
CA SER A 55 22.82 7.44 -9.88
C SER A 55 21.71 8.47 -9.71
N LEU A 56 20.56 8.02 -9.20
CA LEU A 56 19.38 8.81 -8.86
C LEU A 56 18.84 8.37 -7.50
N HIS A 57 19.17 9.10 -6.44
CA HIS A 57 18.69 8.85 -5.09
C HIS A 57 18.09 10.13 -4.50
N GLU A 58 17.33 10.03 -3.41
CA GLU A 58 16.54 11.14 -2.85
C GLU A 58 17.32 12.47 -2.72
N TYR A 59 18.56 12.41 -2.24
CA TYR A 59 19.42 13.60 -2.05
C TYR A 59 19.81 14.32 -3.35
N ASN A 60 19.92 13.60 -4.47
CA ASN A 60 20.37 14.17 -5.75
C ASN A 60 19.22 14.34 -6.77
N GLU A 61 18.03 13.85 -6.43
CA GLU A 61 16.91 13.66 -7.35
C GLU A 61 16.54 14.96 -8.09
N ARG A 62 16.54 16.11 -7.39
CA ARG A 62 16.21 17.41 -7.99
C ARG A 62 17.17 17.78 -9.13
N ARG A 63 18.48 17.67 -8.89
CA ARG A 63 19.52 17.99 -9.86
C ARG A 63 19.53 16.98 -11.00
N ARG A 64 19.34 15.70 -10.69
CA ARG A 64 19.31 14.63 -11.69
C ARG A 64 18.08 14.70 -12.57
N ALA A 65 16.92 15.08 -12.04
CA ALA A 65 15.71 15.27 -12.83
C ALA A 65 15.94 16.24 -14.00
N GLU A 66 16.53 17.42 -13.74
CA GLU A 66 16.84 18.40 -14.78
C GLU A 66 17.73 17.83 -15.89
N LEU A 67 18.77 17.08 -15.52
CA LEU A 67 19.67 16.40 -16.46
C LEU A 67 18.92 15.36 -17.31
N LEU A 68 18.12 14.50 -16.67
CA LEU A 68 17.39 13.43 -17.37
C LEU A 68 16.34 14.02 -18.33
N ILE A 69 15.65 15.10 -17.93
CA ILE A 69 14.72 15.83 -18.79
C ILE A 69 15.45 16.42 -20.00
N ALA A 70 16.64 16.99 -19.82
CA ALA A 70 17.45 17.49 -20.93
C ALA A 70 17.80 16.37 -21.92
N ARG A 71 18.21 15.19 -21.44
CA ARG A 71 18.49 14.02 -22.30
C ARG A 71 17.27 13.58 -23.09
N CYS A 72 16.10 13.49 -22.45
CA CYS A 72 14.87 13.19 -23.17
C CYS A 72 14.53 14.23 -24.25
N ARG A 73 14.78 15.52 -24.01
CA ARG A 73 14.58 16.57 -25.04
C ARG A 73 15.54 16.45 -26.23
N GLU A 74 16.73 15.88 -26.00
CA GLU A 74 17.69 15.57 -27.07
C GLU A 74 17.26 14.34 -27.90
N GLY A 75 16.16 13.69 -27.55
CA GLY A 75 15.66 12.49 -28.25
C GLY A 75 16.07 11.17 -27.60
N LEU A 76 16.81 11.21 -26.48
CA LEU A 76 17.31 10.01 -25.82
C LEU A 76 16.26 9.37 -24.91
N SER A 77 16.18 8.05 -24.96
CA SER A 77 15.33 7.27 -24.08
C SER A 77 16.03 6.96 -22.76
N VAL A 78 15.33 7.20 -21.65
CA VAL A 78 15.85 7.00 -20.29
C VAL A 78 15.01 5.96 -19.58
N ALA A 79 15.63 4.96 -18.96
CA ALA A 79 14.94 4.03 -18.07
C ALA A 79 15.23 4.35 -16.61
N LEU A 80 14.18 4.49 -15.80
CA LEU A 80 14.24 4.67 -14.36
C LEU A 80 14.01 3.32 -13.67
N ILE A 81 14.94 2.92 -12.80
CA ILE A 81 14.86 1.71 -11.96
C ILE A 81 15.15 2.06 -10.49
N SER A 82 14.59 1.29 -9.56
CA SER A 82 14.97 1.25 -8.15
C SER A 82 15.76 -0.03 -7.86
N ASP A 83 16.31 -0.13 -6.66
CA ASP A 83 17.09 -1.30 -6.25
C ASP A 83 16.24 -2.59 -6.33
N ALA A 84 14.97 -2.51 -5.94
CA ALA A 84 14.03 -3.62 -6.01
C ALA A 84 12.59 -3.16 -6.25
N GLY A 85 11.86 -3.89 -7.11
CA GLY A 85 10.44 -3.66 -7.32
C GLY A 85 10.13 -2.50 -8.25
N THR A 86 9.00 -1.84 -8.01
CA THR A 86 8.49 -0.78 -8.90
C THR A 86 8.97 0.58 -8.40
N PRO A 87 9.72 1.35 -9.21
CA PRO A 87 10.17 2.68 -8.82
C PRO A 87 9.01 3.58 -8.40
N LEU A 88 9.31 4.60 -7.58
CA LEU A 88 8.37 5.54 -6.94
C LEU A 88 7.53 4.95 -5.79
N ILE A 89 7.52 3.63 -5.58
CA ILE A 89 6.76 2.99 -4.49
C ILE A 89 7.67 2.80 -3.29
N SER A 90 7.72 3.82 -2.42
CA SER A 90 8.73 3.96 -1.34
C SER A 90 10.18 4.13 -1.84
N ASP A 91 10.35 4.48 -3.12
CA ASP A 91 11.62 4.67 -3.81
C ASP A 91 11.72 6.08 -4.44
N PRO A 92 12.92 6.58 -4.76
CA PRO A 92 13.10 7.83 -5.50
C PRO A 92 12.50 7.76 -6.92
N GLY A 93 12.29 8.93 -7.54
CA GLY A 93 11.86 9.05 -8.95
C GLY A 93 10.62 9.90 -9.16
N TYR A 94 9.87 10.21 -8.10
CA TYR A 94 8.67 11.05 -8.16
C TYR A 94 8.94 12.40 -8.83
N ARG A 95 10.05 13.07 -8.49
CA ARG A 95 10.36 14.38 -9.06
C ARG A 95 10.73 14.28 -10.54
N VAL A 96 11.43 13.21 -10.93
CA VAL A 96 11.79 12.95 -12.33
C VAL A 96 10.53 12.78 -13.17
N VAL A 97 9.63 11.87 -12.76
CA VAL A 97 8.38 11.63 -13.48
C VAL A 97 7.51 12.89 -13.55
N ARG A 98 7.39 13.63 -12.45
CA ARG A 98 6.63 14.89 -12.43
C ARG A 98 7.19 15.91 -13.42
N GLN A 99 8.50 16.14 -13.41
CA GLN A 99 9.14 17.08 -14.33
C GLN A 99 9.05 16.63 -15.78
N ALA A 100 9.19 15.33 -16.06
CA ALA A 100 9.04 14.78 -17.41
C ALA A 100 7.64 15.07 -17.97
N ARG A 101 6.60 14.78 -17.18
CA ARG A 101 5.21 15.07 -17.58
C ARG A 101 4.96 16.56 -17.80
N GLN A 102 5.50 17.42 -16.93
CA GLN A 102 5.40 18.88 -17.08
C GLN A 102 6.12 19.39 -18.33
N ALA A 103 7.19 18.73 -18.75
CA ALA A 103 7.96 19.07 -19.94
C ALA A 103 7.40 18.45 -21.24
N GLY A 104 6.26 17.74 -21.18
CA GLY A 104 5.68 17.06 -22.35
C GLY A 104 6.49 15.87 -22.84
N ILE A 105 7.34 15.28 -21.99
CA ILE A 105 8.05 14.03 -22.26
C ILE A 105 7.09 12.88 -22.02
N GLU A 106 7.09 11.90 -22.93
CA GLU A 106 6.33 10.67 -22.76
C GLU A 106 6.87 9.87 -21.59
N VAL A 107 5.99 9.44 -20.68
CA VAL A 107 6.35 8.60 -19.54
C VAL A 107 5.57 7.30 -19.61
N LEU A 108 6.27 6.18 -19.78
CA LEU A 108 5.68 4.86 -19.98
C LEU A 108 6.05 3.89 -18.85
N PRO A 109 5.07 3.26 -18.18
CA PRO A 109 5.36 2.22 -17.20
C PRO A 109 5.71 0.90 -17.91
N VAL A 110 6.68 0.16 -17.36
CA VAL A 110 6.92 -1.25 -17.64
C VAL A 110 6.48 -2.05 -16.42
N PRO A 111 5.31 -2.73 -16.49
CA PRO A 111 4.80 -3.53 -15.38
C PRO A 111 5.81 -4.60 -14.93
N GLY A 112 5.80 -4.90 -13.64
CA GLY A 112 6.65 -5.93 -13.06
C GLY A 112 6.46 -6.05 -11.55
N PRO A 113 7.44 -6.62 -10.84
CA PRO A 113 7.32 -6.94 -9.43
C PRO A 113 7.02 -5.73 -8.54
N CYS A 114 6.13 -5.94 -7.57
CA CYS A 114 5.81 -4.98 -6.52
C CYS A 114 5.50 -5.75 -5.23
N ALA A 115 6.32 -5.56 -4.19
CA ALA A 115 6.27 -6.37 -2.97
C ALA A 115 4.90 -6.30 -2.28
N LEU A 116 4.30 -5.10 -2.17
CA LEU A 116 2.99 -4.94 -1.54
C LEU A 116 1.88 -5.71 -2.27
N VAL A 117 1.92 -5.75 -3.62
CA VAL A 117 0.91 -6.43 -4.44
C VAL A 117 1.11 -7.94 -4.37
N ALA A 118 2.36 -8.40 -4.43
CA ALA A 118 2.72 -9.80 -4.26
C ALA A 118 2.30 -10.32 -2.87
N ALA A 119 2.50 -9.53 -1.81
CA ALA A 119 2.08 -9.89 -0.47
C ALA A 119 0.55 -9.96 -0.34
N LEU A 120 -0.16 -8.96 -0.87
CA LEU A 120 -1.62 -8.89 -0.81
C LEU A 120 -2.30 -10.06 -1.55
N SER A 121 -1.74 -10.50 -2.67
CA SER A 121 -2.32 -11.58 -3.49
C SER A 121 -2.34 -12.94 -2.78
N VAL A 122 -1.48 -13.13 -1.78
CA VAL A 122 -1.39 -14.37 -0.97
C VAL A 122 -1.81 -14.18 0.49
N ALA A 123 -2.22 -12.97 0.88
CA ALA A 123 -2.55 -12.66 2.28
C ALA A 123 -3.90 -13.21 2.74
N GLY A 124 -4.84 -13.47 1.83
CA GLY A 124 -6.20 -13.87 2.20
C GLY A 124 -7.02 -12.77 2.90
N LEU A 125 -6.60 -11.50 2.79
CA LEU A 125 -7.32 -10.32 3.27
C LEU A 125 -8.13 -9.67 2.14
N PRO A 126 -9.17 -8.86 2.45
CA PRO A 126 -9.90 -8.10 1.44
C PRO A 126 -8.97 -7.23 0.58
N SER A 127 -9.10 -7.34 -0.73
CA SER A 127 -8.19 -6.71 -1.70
C SER A 127 -8.91 -5.83 -2.73
N ASP A 128 -10.23 -5.68 -2.62
CA ASP A 128 -11.03 -4.78 -3.44
C ASP A 128 -10.65 -3.31 -3.20
N ARG A 129 -10.30 -2.97 -1.96
CA ARG A 129 -9.83 -1.65 -1.54
C ARG A 129 -8.80 -1.79 -0.44
N PHE A 130 -7.66 -1.13 -0.59
CA PHE A 130 -6.58 -1.14 0.38
C PHE A 130 -5.94 0.25 0.50
N VAL A 131 -5.13 0.43 1.54
CA VAL A 131 -4.32 1.62 1.79
C VAL A 131 -2.88 1.17 1.94
N PHE A 132 -1.99 1.72 1.12
CA PHE A 132 -0.56 1.55 1.29
C PHE A 132 0.02 2.74 2.06
N GLU A 133 0.68 2.43 3.18
CA GLU A 133 1.22 3.40 4.13
C GLU A 133 2.74 3.51 4.09
N GLY A 134 3.41 2.71 3.25
CA GLY A 134 4.87 2.64 3.22
C GLY A 134 5.44 2.23 4.58
N PHE A 135 6.53 2.88 4.99
CA PHE A 135 7.14 2.64 6.30
C PHE A 135 6.52 3.53 7.38
N LEU A 136 6.17 2.93 8.52
CA LEU A 136 5.79 3.71 9.70
C LEU A 136 6.97 4.55 10.21
N PRO A 137 6.70 5.71 10.83
CA PRO A 137 7.74 6.52 11.47
C PRO A 137 8.59 5.71 12.45
N ALA A 138 9.90 5.94 12.46
CA ALA A 138 10.82 5.22 13.35
C ALA A 138 10.63 5.60 14.83
N LYS A 139 10.26 6.85 15.12
CA LYS A 139 10.05 7.35 16.49
C LYS A 139 8.73 6.85 17.06
N THR A 140 8.74 6.26 18.25
CA THR A 140 7.57 5.66 18.91
C THR A 140 6.34 6.57 18.94
N GLY A 141 6.47 7.82 19.40
CA GLY A 141 5.33 8.73 19.47
C GLY A 141 4.74 9.10 18.10
N ALA A 142 5.59 9.26 17.08
CA ALA A 142 5.13 9.53 15.72
C ALA A 142 4.46 8.30 15.10
N ARG A 143 4.99 7.11 15.36
CA ARG A 143 4.40 5.82 14.97
C ARG A 143 3.01 5.64 15.56
N GLN A 144 2.87 5.84 16.87
CA GLN A 144 1.59 5.73 17.57
C GLN A 144 0.57 6.74 17.06
N THR A 145 0.99 8.00 16.85
CA THR A 145 0.12 9.04 16.28
C THR A 145 -0.38 8.64 14.89
N ARG A 146 0.49 8.09 14.03
CA ARG A 146 0.07 7.63 12.71
C ARG A 146 -0.89 6.44 12.79
N LEU A 147 -0.61 5.47 13.64
CA LEU A 147 -1.50 4.32 13.84
C LEU A 147 -2.88 4.75 14.35
N LEU A 148 -2.96 5.71 15.28
CA LEU A 148 -4.25 6.22 15.79
C LEU A 148 -5.13 6.81 14.67
N GLN A 149 -4.53 7.46 13.67
CA GLN A 149 -5.27 7.98 12.51
C GLN A 149 -5.85 6.87 11.62
N LEU A 150 -5.29 5.66 11.70
CA LEU A 150 -5.68 4.50 10.90
C LEU A 150 -6.58 3.52 11.68
N ALA A 151 -6.85 3.79 12.95
CA ALA A 151 -7.54 2.82 13.83
C ALA A 151 -8.92 2.40 13.33
N GLU A 152 -9.64 3.33 12.71
CA GLU A 152 -10.99 3.17 12.15
C GLU A 152 -10.98 2.91 10.63
N GLU A 153 -9.81 2.77 10.01
CA GLU A 153 -9.74 2.48 8.57
C GLU A 153 -10.26 1.09 8.27
N SER A 154 -11.37 1.02 7.53
CA SER A 154 -12.06 -0.23 7.17
C SER A 154 -11.43 -1.03 6.03
N ARG A 155 -10.51 -0.43 5.26
CA ARG A 155 -9.76 -1.11 4.18
C ARG A 155 -8.56 -1.84 4.73
N THR A 156 -8.06 -2.85 4.00
CA THR A 156 -6.77 -3.48 4.32
C THR A 156 -5.66 -2.44 4.31
N LEU A 157 -4.89 -2.39 5.39
CA LEU A 157 -3.73 -1.52 5.54
C LEU A 157 -2.47 -2.32 5.19
N ILE A 158 -1.56 -1.72 4.43
CA ILE A 158 -0.32 -2.37 3.99
C ILE A 158 0.88 -1.49 4.33
N PHE A 159 1.84 -2.07 5.02
CA PHE A 159 3.06 -1.41 5.47
C PHE A 159 4.28 -2.17 4.97
N TYR A 160 5.33 -1.43 4.65
CA TYR A 160 6.68 -1.98 4.63
C TYR A 160 7.31 -1.84 6.01
N GLU A 161 8.08 -2.85 6.41
CA GLU A 161 8.78 -2.82 7.68
C GLU A 161 10.05 -3.69 7.58
N THR A 162 10.89 -3.63 8.62
CA THR A 162 12.15 -4.37 8.71
C THR A 162 12.10 -5.37 9.86
N PRO A 163 12.85 -6.50 9.77
CA PRO A 163 12.90 -7.50 10.84
C PRO A 163 13.29 -6.91 12.21
N ARG A 164 14.17 -5.90 12.22
CA ARG A 164 14.64 -5.24 13.45
C ARG A 164 13.55 -4.48 14.19
N ARG A 165 12.56 -3.96 13.46
CA ARG A 165 11.49 -3.11 13.98
C ARG A 165 10.16 -3.85 14.13
N LEU A 166 10.04 -5.05 13.57
CA LEU A 166 8.78 -5.80 13.52
C LEU A 166 8.10 -5.93 14.87
N LEU A 167 8.84 -6.33 15.92
CA LEU A 167 8.28 -6.49 17.27
C LEU A 167 7.73 -5.17 17.84
N GLU A 168 8.48 -4.08 17.68
CA GLU A 168 8.02 -2.77 18.16
C GLU A 168 6.79 -2.26 17.39
N THR A 169 6.73 -2.55 16.09
CA THR A 169 5.60 -2.17 15.24
C THR A 169 4.36 -3.00 15.57
N LEU A 170 4.49 -4.33 15.72
CA LEU A 170 3.39 -5.20 16.15
C LEU A 170 2.87 -4.81 17.54
N GLN A 171 3.77 -4.52 18.49
CA GLN A 171 3.37 -4.04 19.82
C GLN A 171 2.55 -2.74 19.74
N ALA A 172 3.02 -1.75 18.97
CA ALA A 172 2.29 -0.50 18.78
C ALA A 172 0.94 -0.70 18.08
N MET A 173 0.84 -1.64 17.14
CA MET A 173 -0.42 -1.99 16.50
C MET A 173 -1.37 -2.71 17.46
N ILE A 174 -0.88 -3.58 18.35
CA ILE A 174 -1.72 -4.22 19.38
C ILE A 174 -2.34 -3.16 20.30
N GLU A 175 -1.55 -2.17 20.72
CA GLU A 175 -2.00 -1.08 21.59
C GLU A 175 -3.08 -0.21 20.94
N VAL A 176 -3.02 -0.01 19.62
CA VAL A 176 -3.92 0.91 18.91
C VAL A 176 -5.10 0.21 18.22
N PHE A 177 -4.84 -0.90 17.53
CA PHE A 177 -5.84 -1.65 16.74
C PHE A 177 -6.51 -2.78 17.53
N GLY A 178 -5.92 -3.19 18.65
CA GLY A 178 -6.35 -4.32 19.46
C GLY A 178 -5.63 -5.62 19.12
N ALA A 179 -5.45 -6.47 20.13
CA ALA A 179 -4.69 -7.73 20.04
C ALA A 179 -5.25 -8.73 19.02
N ASP A 180 -6.56 -8.68 18.76
CA ASP A 180 -7.29 -9.65 17.94
C ASP A 180 -7.46 -9.20 16.49
N ARG A 181 -6.96 -8.02 16.11
CA ARG A 181 -7.00 -7.59 14.71
C ARG A 181 -6.24 -8.59 13.86
N GLU A 182 -6.89 -9.09 12.81
CA GLU A 182 -6.24 -9.99 11.85
C GLU A 182 -5.16 -9.25 11.05
N ALA A 183 -4.06 -9.93 10.79
CA ALA A 183 -2.94 -9.41 10.03
C ALA A 183 -2.13 -10.55 9.38
N VAL A 184 -1.24 -10.18 8.48
CA VAL A 184 -0.33 -11.07 7.77
C VAL A 184 1.05 -10.44 7.69
N VAL A 185 2.09 -11.20 8.02
CA VAL A 185 3.49 -10.85 7.76
C VAL A 185 3.98 -11.67 6.58
N ALA A 186 4.36 -11.01 5.49
CA ALA A 186 5.05 -11.61 4.36
C ALA A 186 6.53 -11.24 4.41
N ARG A 187 7.40 -12.24 4.48
CA ARG A 187 8.85 -12.15 4.66
C ARG A 187 9.57 -12.67 3.43
N GLU A 188 10.63 -11.98 3.03
CA GLU A 188 11.59 -12.46 2.03
C GLU A 188 10.89 -12.99 0.76
N LEU A 189 9.85 -12.27 0.32
CA LEU A 189 9.05 -12.62 -0.85
C LEU A 189 9.94 -12.88 -2.06
N THR A 190 9.61 -13.94 -2.79
CA THR A 190 10.30 -14.53 -3.96
C THR A 190 11.65 -15.19 -3.65
N LYS A 191 12.18 -15.07 -2.43
CA LYS A 191 13.50 -15.61 -2.05
C LYS A 191 13.38 -17.02 -1.46
N ARG A 192 14.53 -17.66 -1.21
CA ARG A 192 14.63 -19.04 -0.70
C ARG A 192 13.87 -19.29 0.61
N TYR A 193 13.81 -18.28 1.49
CA TYR A 193 13.19 -18.38 2.82
C TYR A 193 11.88 -17.60 2.91
N GLU A 194 11.16 -17.48 1.78
CA GLU A 194 9.84 -16.85 1.75
C GLU A 194 8.94 -17.45 2.83
N THR A 195 8.27 -16.57 3.59
CA THR A 195 7.28 -16.98 4.59
C THR A 195 6.12 -16.01 4.58
N VAL A 196 4.90 -16.53 4.56
CA VAL A 196 3.68 -15.74 4.73
C VAL A 196 2.95 -16.30 5.94
N GLN A 197 2.88 -15.50 7.02
CA GLN A 197 2.26 -15.91 8.27
C GLN A 197 1.05 -15.00 8.56
N GLY A 198 -0.13 -15.61 8.63
CA GLY A 198 -1.37 -14.93 9.05
C GLY A 198 -1.77 -15.29 10.49
N GLY A 199 -2.54 -14.40 11.11
CA GLY A 199 -3.13 -14.59 12.43
C GLY A 199 -3.56 -13.26 13.05
N THR A 200 -3.87 -13.27 14.35
CA THR A 200 -4.08 -12.02 15.09
C THR A 200 -2.75 -11.29 15.32
N LEU A 201 -2.79 -9.98 15.56
CA LEU A 201 -1.59 -9.21 15.90
C LEU A 201 -0.83 -9.79 17.11
N SER A 202 -1.55 -10.26 18.13
CA SER A 202 -0.94 -10.91 19.29
C SER A 202 -0.27 -12.24 18.96
N PHE A 203 -0.87 -13.05 18.08
CA PHE A 203 -0.25 -14.27 17.58
C PHE A 203 1.04 -13.95 16.80
N LEU A 204 1.00 -12.98 15.89
CA LEU A 204 2.14 -12.58 15.07
C LEU A 204 3.28 -12.01 15.91
N PHE A 205 2.97 -11.26 16.97
CA PHE A 205 3.98 -10.76 17.90
C PHE A 205 4.73 -11.91 18.59
N ASN A 206 4.00 -12.91 19.07
CA ASN A 206 4.61 -14.09 19.70
C ASN A 206 5.40 -14.93 18.68
N TRP A 207 4.87 -15.12 17.47
CA TRP A 207 5.56 -15.81 16.38
C TRP A 207 6.87 -15.12 16.01
N ALA A 208 6.86 -13.80 15.84
CA ALA A 208 8.05 -13.01 15.51
C ALA A 208 9.10 -13.07 16.63
N ARG A 209 8.67 -13.10 17.90
CA ARG A 209 9.56 -13.22 19.06
C ARG A 209 10.25 -14.59 19.13
N GLN A 210 9.56 -15.65 18.68
CA GLN A 210 10.07 -17.02 18.67
C GLN A 210 10.87 -17.38 17.41
N THR A 211 10.90 -16.48 16.42
CA THR A 211 11.60 -16.68 15.15
C THR A 211 12.66 -15.60 14.97
N PRO A 212 13.79 -15.63 15.72
CA PRO A 212 14.80 -14.59 15.65
C PRO A 212 15.43 -14.55 14.25
N GLU A 213 15.32 -13.42 13.59
CA GLU A 213 15.93 -13.21 12.28
C GLU A 213 17.33 -12.62 12.40
N SER A 214 18.14 -12.81 11.36
CA SER A 214 19.48 -12.23 11.23
C SER A 214 19.51 -10.68 11.14
N GLY A 215 18.37 -10.01 11.40
CA GLY A 215 18.23 -8.56 11.36
C GLY A 215 18.40 -7.95 9.97
N ARG A 216 18.35 -8.78 8.92
CA ARG A 216 18.44 -8.42 7.49
C ARG A 216 17.20 -8.97 6.78
N GLY A 217 16.72 -8.23 5.79
CA GLY A 217 15.54 -8.59 5.02
C GLY A 217 14.51 -7.47 5.00
N GLU A 218 13.52 -7.66 4.14
CA GLU A 218 12.38 -6.77 3.98
C GLU A 218 11.11 -7.57 4.20
N LEU A 219 10.11 -6.93 4.81
CA LEU A 219 8.83 -7.56 5.06
C LEU A 219 7.68 -6.61 4.75
N VAL A 220 6.57 -7.21 4.34
CA VAL A 220 5.30 -6.53 4.12
C VAL A 220 4.36 -6.97 5.23
N LEU A 221 3.84 -6.02 5.98
CA LEU A 221 2.85 -6.24 7.03
C LEU A 221 1.50 -5.76 6.52
N LEU A 222 0.54 -6.67 6.42
CA LEU A 222 -0.83 -6.38 6.02
C LEU A 222 -1.73 -6.52 7.24
N VAL A 223 -2.60 -5.55 7.47
CA VAL A 223 -3.52 -5.54 8.62
C VAL A 223 -4.92 -5.44 8.07
N HIS A 224 -5.80 -6.32 8.52
CA HIS A 224 -7.22 -6.26 8.19
C HIS A 224 -7.78 -4.89 8.61
N GLY A 225 -8.69 -4.35 7.79
CA GLY A 225 -9.39 -3.13 8.13
C GLY A 225 -10.17 -3.26 9.43
N ALA A 226 -10.48 -2.14 10.07
CA ALA A 226 -11.37 -2.10 11.21
C ALA A 226 -12.73 -2.66 10.82
N GLU A 227 -13.22 -3.63 11.58
CA GLU A 227 -14.61 -4.03 11.46
C GLU A 227 -15.48 -2.80 11.76
N LYS A 228 -16.38 -2.49 10.85
CA LYS A 228 -17.41 -1.49 11.14
C LYS A 228 -18.23 -2.05 12.31
N LYS A 229 -18.04 -1.47 13.49
CA LYS A 229 -18.82 -1.83 14.67
C LYS A 229 -20.30 -1.79 14.29
N GLN A 230 -20.94 -2.96 14.30
CA GLN A 230 -22.37 -3.09 14.00
C GLN A 230 -23.18 -2.14 14.88
N ASP A 231 -22.74 -1.93 16.12
CA ASP A 231 -23.33 -0.98 17.06
C ASP A 231 -23.21 0.47 16.61
N ALA A 232 -22.09 0.91 16.04
CA ALA A 232 -21.96 2.29 15.55
C ALA A 232 -22.85 2.52 14.33
N MET A 233 -22.90 1.55 13.42
CA MET A 233 -23.75 1.60 12.24
C MET A 233 -25.24 1.55 12.61
N GLN A 234 -25.58 0.77 13.64
CA GLN A 234 -26.93 0.69 14.23
C GLN A 234 -27.30 1.98 14.97
N GLN A 235 -26.39 2.56 15.76
CA GLN A 235 -26.60 3.82 16.46
C GLN A 235 -26.84 4.96 15.47
N GLU A 236 -26.05 5.03 14.40
CA GLU A 236 -26.24 6.03 13.34
C GLU A 236 -27.57 5.82 12.60
N ALA A 237 -27.90 4.56 12.29
CA ALA A 237 -29.18 4.20 11.69
C ALA A 237 -30.37 4.63 12.57
N LEU A 238 -30.31 4.41 13.88
CA LEU A 238 -31.33 4.82 14.85
C LEU A 238 -31.38 6.35 15.00
N ARG A 239 -30.23 7.03 15.05
CA ARG A 239 -30.13 8.50 15.12
C ARG A 239 -30.81 9.19 13.95
N VAL A 240 -30.69 8.61 12.74
CA VAL A 240 -31.35 9.12 11.52
C VAL A 240 -32.82 8.71 11.49
N LEU A 241 -33.14 7.45 11.83
CA LEU A 241 -34.50 6.91 11.72
C LEU A 241 -35.48 7.57 12.72
N GLN A 242 -35.05 7.82 13.95
CA GLN A 242 -35.90 8.35 15.03
C GLN A 242 -36.60 9.69 14.68
N PRO A 243 -35.91 10.75 14.22
CA PRO A 243 -36.58 11.99 13.81
C PRO A 243 -37.43 11.81 12.54
N LEU A 244 -37.04 10.93 11.60
CA LEU A 244 -37.81 10.70 10.37
C LEU A 244 -39.16 10.04 10.66
N VAL A 245 -39.20 9.05 11.55
CA VAL A 245 -40.44 8.34 11.93
C VAL A 245 -41.42 9.26 12.67
N ALA A 246 -40.92 10.30 13.35
CA ALA A 246 -41.76 11.28 14.04
C ALA A 246 -42.53 12.22 13.09
N VAL A 247 -42.00 12.46 11.87
CA VAL A 247 -42.55 13.48 10.95
C VAL A 247 -43.01 12.93 9.60
N LEU A 248 -42.68 11.68 9.27
CA LEU A 248 -43.02 11.06 7.99
C LEU A 248 -43.80 9.74 8.15
N PRO A 249 -44.57 9.33 7.13
CA PRO A 249 -45.10 7.98 7.04
C PRO A 249 -43.99 6.92 7.11
N LEU A 250 -44.25 5.83 7.84
CA LEU A 250 -43.29 4.75 8.14
C LEU A 250 -42.48 4.30 6.90
N LYS A 251 -43.17 4.05 5.78
CA LYS A 251 -42.56 3.58 4.54
C LYS A 251 -41.57 4.60 3.95
N GLN A 252 -41.87 5.89 4.04
CA GLN A 252 -40.99 6.96 3.55
C GLN A 252 -39.79 7.17 4.48
N ALA A 253 -40.02 7.18 5.81
CA ALA A 253 -38.96 7.27 6.80
C ALA A 253 -37.92 6.15 6.64
N VAL A 254 -38.38 4.91 6.44
CA VAL A 254 -37.50 3.75 6.24
C VAL A 254 -36.73 3.83 4.92
N THR A 255 -37.37 4.22 3.81
CA THR A 255 -36.67 4.38 2.52
C THR A 255 -35.57 5.43 2.63
N LEU A 256 -35.86 6.62 3.17
CA LEU A 256 -34.87 7.68 3.34
C LEU A 256 -33.74 7.27 4.28
N ALA A 257 -34.05 6.56 5.38
CA ALA A 257 -33.02 6.04 6.27
C ALA A 257 -32.10 5.03 5.57
N VAL A 258 -32.63 4.16 4.69
CA VAL A 258 -31.81 3.25 3.85
C VAL A 258 -30.88 4.06 2.94
N ASP A 259 -31.41 5.08 2.26
CA ASP A 259 -30.63 5.87 1.30
C ASP A 259 -29.51 6.67 1.99
N ILE A 260 -29.77 7.19 3.19
CA ILE A 260 -28.80 7.99 3.96
C ILE A 260 -27.75 7.09 4.63
N THR A 261 -28.16 5.97 5.23
CA THR A 261 -27.29 5.17 6.11
C THR A 261 -26.73 3.91 5.45
N GLY A 262 -27.32 3.47 4.34
CA GLY A 262 -27.02 2.18 3.70
C GLY A 262 -27.44 0.96 4.54
N PHE A 263 -28.17 1.14 5.65
CA PHE A 263 -28.53 0.04 6.55
C PHE A 263 -29.62 -0.87 5.95
N LYS A 264 -29.65 -2.12 6.40
CA LYS A 264 -30.61 -3.12 5.90
C LYS A 264 -32.05 -2.67 6.13
N LYS A 265 -32.81 -2.48 5.05
CA LYS A 265 -34.22 -2.06 5.04
C LYS A 265 -35.11 -2.83 6.03
N ASN A 266 -34.97 -4.16 6.09
CA ASN A 266 -35.79 -4.99 6.98
C ASN A 266 -35.57 -4.67 8.47
N ARG A 267 -34.34 -4.35 8.87
CA ARG A 267 -34.01 -3.97 10.25
C ARG A 267 -34.53 -2.57 10.57
N LEU A 268 -34.30 -1.61 9.67
CA LEU A 268 -34.85 -0.25 9.82
C LEU A 268 -36.37 -0.26 9.96
N TYR A 269 -37.07 -1.11 9.20
CA TYR A 269 -38.52 -1.24 9.29
C TYR A 269 -38.99 -1.77 10.64
N GLN A 270 -38.30 -2.76 11.22
CA GLN A 270 -38.60 -3.29 12.56
C GLN A 270 -38.43 -2.20 13.63
N TRP A 271 -37.28 -1.50 13.66
CA TRP A 271 -37.05 -0.42 14.62
C TRP A 271 -38.03 0.73 14.46
N ALA A 272 -38.42 1.07 13.24
CA ALA A 272 -39.41 2.12 12.99
C ALA A 272 -40.78 1.78 13.59
N LEU A 273 -41.20 0.50 13.52
CA LEU A 273 -42.43 0.02 14.16
C LEU A 273 -42.34 0.09 15.69
N GLU A 274 -41.22 -0.34 16.26
CA GLU A 274 -40.97 -0.28 17.71
C GLU A 274 -41.02 1.16 18.22
N LEU A 275 -40.40 2.10 17.52
CA LEU A 275 -40.43 3.53 17.83
C LEU A 275 -41.85 4.13 17.77
N GLN A 276 -42.65 3.76 16.77
CA GLN A 276 -44.06 4.20 16.69
C GLN A 276 -44.92 3.60 17.82
N GLN A 277 -44.65 2.35 18.22
CA GLN A 277 -45.37 1.72 19.33
C GLN A 277 -45.00 2.35 20.67
N ALA A 278 -43.73 2.70 20.89
CA ALA A 278 -43.27 3.40 22.08
C ALA A 278 -43.86 4.81 22.18
N ALA A 279 -43.94 5.55 21.06
CA ALA A 279 -44.52 6.89 21.00
C ALA A 279 -46.05 6.93 21.21
N LYS A 280 -46.76 5.80 21.01
CA LYS A 280 -48.21 5.69 21.29
C LYS A 280 -48.53 5.29 22.73
N LYS A 281 -47.53 4.85 23.50
CA LYS A 281 -47.67 4.45 24.92
C LYS A 281 -47.42 5.60 25.90
N HIS A 282 -46.90 6.73 25.40
CA HIS A 282 -46.71 7.99 26.12
C HIS A 282 -47.68 9.03 25.57
#